data_AF-W2QEN0-F1
#
_entry.id   AF-W2QEN0-F1
#
_cell.length_a   1.000
_cell.length_b   1.000
_cell.length_c   1.000
_cell.angle_alpha   90.00
_cell.angle_beta   90.00
_cell.angle_gamma   90.00
#
_symmetry.space_group_name_H-M   'P 1'
#
loop_
_entity.id
_entity.type
_entity.pdbx_description
1 polymer ?
#
loop_
_entity_poly.entity_id
_entity_poly.type
_entity_poly.pdbx_seq_one_letter_code
_entity_poly.pdbx_strand_id
1 'polypeptide(L)'
;MTYSLDIRLGGIVLMYVYSIDTTTVASVLGLSHRSLDRWYKHLRTTGNVLKANTKAKSSRWPRDVCAFVQTYVNAHPCFYFEELRYELRKRYRDSIGVSDATICRALRFDLKLTRKVLTKRARERVFHAKGEIMLAVLILSTATLINSSSSTKHQRTEDLLYVIMVGLQDIHRHM
;
A
#
# COMPACT_ATOMS: atom_id res chain seq x y z
N MET A 1 14.59 10.68 -19.87
CA MET A 1 13.22 10.53 -20.41
C MET A 1 12.99 9.10 -20.85
N THR A 2 11.84 8.52 -20.49
CA THR A 2 11.39 7.21 -20.96
C THR A 2 10.44 7.39 -22.13
N TYR A 3 10.91 7.10 -23.35
CA TYR A 3 10.05 7.05 -24.54
C TYR A 3 9.01 5.92 -24.41
N SER A 4 7.82 6.11 -24.98
CA SER A 4 6.77 5.09 -25.02
C SER A 4 7.24 3.83 -25.77
N LEU A 5 6.57 2.71 -25.53
CA LEU A 5 6.92 1.45 -26.19
C LEU A 5 6.73 1.54 -27.71
N ASP A 6 5.65 2.17 -28.15
CA ASP A 6 5.28 2.27 -29.57
C ASP A 6 6.33 3.04 -30.38
N ILE A 7 6.86 4.14 -29.81
CA ILE A 7 7.92 4.93 -30.45
C ILE A 7 9.22 4.11 -30.58
N ARG A 8 9.55 3.29 -29.57
CA ARG A 8 10.74 2.43 -29.62
C ARG A 8 10.59 1.33 -30.66
N LEU A 9 9.44 0.67 -30.70
CA LEU A 9 9.13 -0.35 -31.68
C LEU A 9 9.13 0.24 -33.09
N GLY A 10 8.47 1.37 -33.29
CA GLY A 10 8.43 2.07 -34.58
C GLY A 10 9.82 2.42 -35.09
N GLY A 11 10.67 3.04 -34.25
CA GLY A 11 12.04 3.37 -34.63
C GLY A 11 12.88 2.13 -35.00
N ILE A 12 12.73 1.05 -34.24
CA ILE A 12 13.45 -0.20 -34.52
C ILE A 12 12.94 -0.89 -35.78
N VAL A 13 11.64 -0.90 -36.03
CA VAL A 13 11.06 -1.48 -37.24
C VAL A 13 11.56 -0.74 -38.48
N LEU A 14 11.58 0.59 -38.45
CA LEU A 14 12.12 1.40 -39.55
C LEU A 14 13.61 1.11 -39.80
N MET A 15 14.41 0.99 -38.75
CA MET A 15 15.86 0.72 -38.89
C MET A 15 16.18 -0.73 -39.26
N TYR A 16 15.51 -1.71 -38.64
CA TYR A 16 15.87 -3.13 -38.73
C TYR A 16 15.11 -3.87 -39.84
N VAL A 17 13.81 -3.61 -39.99
CA VAL A 17 12.98 -4.29 -41.01
C VAL A 17 13.07 -3.55 -42.34
N TYR A 18 12.90 -2.22 -42.31
CA TYR A 18 12.91 -1.39 -43.51
C TYR A 18 14.30 -0.87 -43.90
N SER A 19 15.34 -1.15 -43.11
CA SER A 19 16.73 -0.75 -43.39
C SER A 19 16.90 0.76 -43.65
N ILE A 20 16.07 1.58 -43.00
CA ILE A 20 16.14 3.05 -43.11
C ILE A 20 17.28 3.55 -42.23
N ASP A 21 18.02 4.54 -42.73
CA ASP A 21 19.15 5.10 -42.00
C ASP A 21 18.74 5.76 -40.67
N THR A 22 19.64 5.67 -39.70
CA THR A 22 19.42 6.18 -38.34
C THR A 22 19.21 7.70 -38.33
N THR A 23 19.80 8.44 -39.27
CA THR A 23 19.59 9.90 -39.38
C THR A 23 18.16 10.24 -39.78
N THR A 24 17.60 9.54 -40.75
CA THR A 24 16.23 9.71 -41.21
C THR A 24 15.23 9.30 -40.13
N VAL A 25 15.47 8.18 -39.45
CA VAL A 25 14.59 7.75 -38.35
C VAL A 25 14.65 8.71 -37.17
N ALA A 26 15.83 9.24 -36.84
CA ALA A 26 16.01 10.25 -35.80
C ALA A 26 15.25 11.54 -36.12
N SER A 27 15.33 12.03 -37.36
CA SER A 27 14.66 13.26 -37.78
C SER A 27 13.14 13.11 -37.84
N VAL A 28 12.64 12.01 -38.43
CA VAL A 28 11.20 11.75 -38.59
C VAL A 28 10.51 11.52 -37.24
N LEU A 29 11.14 10.78 -36.32
CA LEU A 29 10.55 10.49 -35.01
C LEU A 29 10.92 11.52 -33.93
N GLY A 30 11.74 12.52 -34.24
CA GLY A 30 12.23 13.50 -33.27
C GLY A 30 13.05 12.87 -32.14
N LEU A 31 13.79 11.80 -32.45
CA LEU A 31 14.56 11.02 -31.48
C LEU A 31 16.04 11.35 -31.52
N SER A 32 16.71 11.21 -30.37
CA SER A 32 18.18 11.30 -30.36
C SER A 32 18.80 10.03 -30.94
N HIS A 33 19.82 10.21 -31.79
CA HIS A 33 20.65 9.12 -32.32
C HIS A 33 21.13 8.14 -31.24
N ARG A 34 21.56 8.66 -30.09
CA ARG A 34 22.02 7.84 -28.95
C ARG A 34 20.95 6.91 -28.41
N SER A 35 19.67 7.32 -28.47
CA SER A 35 18.55 6.48 -28.02
C SER A 35 18.27 5.36 -29.01
N LEU A 36 18.24 5.68 -30.31
CA LEU A 36 18.07 4.70 -31.39
C LEU A 36 19.19 3.67 -31.40
N ASP A 37 20.45 4.10 -31.39
CA ASP A 37 21.63 3.22 -31.36
C ASP A 37 21.61 2.30 -30.13
N ARG A 38 21.25 2.84 -28.96
CA ARG A 38 21.10 2.04 -27.73
C ARG A 38 20.01 0.96 -27.88
N TRP A 39 18.87 1.28 -28.46
CA TRP A 39 17.78 0.31 -28.63
C TRP A 39 18.13 -0.73 -29.68
N TYR A 40 18.73 -0.31 -30.80
CA TYR A 40 19.17 -1.19 -31.87
C TYR A 40 20.22 -2.19 -31.37
N LYS A 41 21.24 -1.73 -30.63
CA LYS A 41 22.21 -2.59 -29.96
C LYS A 41 21.55 -3.56 -28.99
N HIS A 42 20.61 -3.08 -28.16
CA HIS A 42 19.89 -3.92 -27.20
C HIS A 42 19.04 -5.01 -27.88
N LEU A 43 18.41 -4.71 -29.01
CA LEU A 43 17.71 -5.69 -29.83
C LEU A 43 18.69 -6.73 -30.38
N ARG A 44 19.81 -6.29 -30.97
CA ARG A 44 20.84 -7.19 -31.54
C ARG A 44 21.43 -8.13 -30.50
N THR A 45 21.57 -7.71 -29.25
CA THR A 45 22.11 -8.55 -28.18
C THR A 45 21.06 -9.47 -27.54
N THR A 46 19.82 -9.00 -27.37
CA THR A 46 18.81 -9.67 -26.51
C THR A 46 17.65 -10.29 -27.32
N GLY A 47 17.54 -9.98 -28.61
CA GLY A 47 16.37 -10.31 -29.44
C GLY A 47 15.09 -9.57 -29.03
N ASN A 48 15.16 -8.67 -28.04
CA ASN A 48 14.01 -7.98 -27.47
C ASN A 48 14.23 -6.47 -27.42
N VAL A 49 13.21 -5.71 -27.80
CA VAL A 49 13.20 -4.24 -27.73
C VAL A 49 13.02 -3.75 -26.28
N LEU A 50 12.29 -4.53 -25.49
CA LEU A 50 12.09 -4.26 -24.07
C LEU A 50 13.33 -4.66 -23.28
N LYS A 51 13.70 -3.81 -22.31
CA LYS A 51 14.54 -4.28 -21.22
C LYS A 51 13.71 -5.29 -20.43
N ALA A 52 14.26 -6.48 -20.20
CA ALA A 52 13.68 -7.40 -19.23
C ALA A 52 13.39 -6.63 -17.95
N ASN A 53 12.21 -6.87 -17.36
CA ASN A 53 11.81 -6.23 -16.11
C ASN A 53 13.00 -6.24 -15.15
N THR A 54 13.44 -5.05 -14.75
CA THR A 54 14.57 -4.84 -13.84
C THR A 54 14.49 -5.91 -12.76
N LYS A 55 15.53 -6.75 -12.64
CA LYS A 55 15.61 -7.93 -11.74
C LYS A 55 14.67 -7.74 -10.55
N ALA A 56 13.73 -8.68 -10.35
CA ALA A 56 12.76 -8.62 -9.27
C ALA A 56 13.46 -8.20 -7.98
N LYS A 57 13.25 -6.95 -7.57
CA LYS A 57 13.86 -6.41 -6.35
C LYS A 57 13.13 -7.11 -5.22
N SER A 58 13.68 -8.20 -4.70
CA SER A 58 13.06 -8.97 -3.62
C SER A 58 14.02 -8.97 -2.42
N SER A 59 13.48 -9.00 -1.21
CA SER A 59 14.27 -9.27 -0.01
C SER A 59 14.73 -10.73 0.06
N ARG A 60 14.12 -11.61 -0.75
CA ARG A 60 14.30 -13.06 -0.74
C ARG A 60 13.86 -13.71 0.58
N TRP A 61 13.01 -13.03 1.36
CA TRP A 61 12.40 -13.65 2.54
C TRP A 61 11.59 -14.89 2.14
N PRO A 62 11.68 -15.98 2.93
CA PRO A 62 10.85 -17.15 2.70
C PRO A 62 9.36 -16.81 2.93
N ARG A 63 8.48 -17.58 2.30
CA ARG A 63 7.05 -17.25 2.19
C ARG A 63 6.35 -17.21 3.54
N ASP A 64 6.79 -18.04 4.48
CA ASP A 64 6.31 -18.11 5.85
C ASP A 64 6.54 -16.79 6.61
N VAL A 65 7.72 -16.17 6.45
CA VAL A 65 8.05 -14.87 7.04
C VAL A 65 7.15 -13.78 6.45
N CYS A 66 6.99 -13.77 5.13
CA CYS A 66 6.09 -12.82 4.46
C CYS A 66 4.63 -12.99 4.94
N ALA A 67 4.15 -14.22 5.09
CA ALA A 67 2.81 -14.50 5.60
C ALA A 67 2.62 -13.98 7.03
N PHE A 68 3.60 -14.22 7.90
CA PHE A 68 3.60 -13.67 9.27
C PHE A 68 3.52 -12.14 9.27
N VAL A 69 4.39 -11.47 8.50
CA VAL A 69 4.42 -10.00 8.45
C VAL A 69 3.12 -9.45 7.89
N GLN A 70 2.51 -10.11 6.90
CA GLN A 70 1.22 -9.69 6.37
C GLN A 70 0.13 -9.74 7.45
N THR A 71 0.07 -10.81 8.24
CA THR A 71 -0.86 -10.96 9.37
C THR A 71 -0.58 -9.92 10.44
N TYR A 72 0.70 -9.71 10.80
CA TYR A 72 1.10 -8.72 11.80
C TYR A 72 0.69 -7.30 11.42
N VAL A 73 0.95 -6.88 10.18
CA VAL A 73 0.61 -5.52 9.70
C VAL A 73 -0.90 -5.32 9.59
N ASN A 74 -1.67 -6.38 9.34
CA ASN A 74 -3.13 -6.28 9.30
C ASN A 74 -3.71 -6.11 10.72
N ALA A 75 -3.14 -6.81 11.71
CA ALA A 75 -3.50 -6.65 13.12
C ALA A 75 -3.04 -5.29 13.69
N HIS A 76 -1.84 -4.84 13.31
CA HIS A 76 -1.19 -3.63 13.80
C HIS A 76 -0.98 -2.63 12.65
N PRO A 77 -2.00 -1.87 12.26
CA PRO A 77 -1.95 -0.91 11.14
C PRO A 77 -1.01 0.29 11.40
N CYS A 78 -0.75 0.61 12.66
CA CYS A 78 0.04 1.74 13.12
C CYS A 78 1.31 1.28 13.85
N PHE A 79 1.91 0.17 13.41
CA PHE A 79 3.10 -0.39 14.04
C PHE A 79 4.35 0.50 13.87
N TYR A 80 5.24 0.45 14.85
CA TYR A 80 6.58 1.02 14.71
C TYR A 80 7.54 0.02 14.08
N PHE A 81 8.49 0.54 13.31
CA PHE A 81 9.44 -0.29 12.60
C PHE A 81 10.32 -1.15 13.55
N GLU A 82 10.63 -0.60 14.71
CA GLU A 82 11.37 -1.29 15.78
C GLU A 82 10.61 -2.48 16.37
N GLU A 83 9.29 -2.36 16.54
CA GLU A 83 8.43 -3.44 17.04
C GLU A 83 8.41 -4.60 16.05
N LEU A 84 8.23 -4.29 14.76
CA LEU A 84 8.27 -5.31 13.71
C LEU A 84 9.64 -6.01 13.68
N ARG A 85 10.73 -5.26 13.83
CA ARG A 85 12.08 -5.83 13.89
C ARG A 85 12.26 -6.74 15.09
N TYR A 86 11.76 -6.34 16.25
CA TYR A 86 11.79 -7.15 17.48
C TYR A 86 11.02 -8.46 17.30
N GLU A 87 9.80 -8.42 16.81
CA GLU A 87 8.97 -9.62 16.59
C GLU A 87 9.57 -10.57 15.55
N LEU A 88 10.17 -10.03 14.49
CA LEU A 88 10.90 -10.82 13.50
C LEU A 88 12.11 -11.54 14.11
N ARG A 89 12.92 -10.84 14.91
CA ARG A 89 14.06 -11.47 15.64
C ARG A 89 13.59 -12.51 16.65
N LYS A 90 12.51 -12.22 17.37
CA LYS A 90 11.95 -13.13 18.37
C LYS A 90 11.51 -14.46 17.73
N ARG A 91 10.87 -14.40 16.57
CA ARG A 91 10.28 -15.57 15.91
C ARG A 91 11.24 -16.32 14.99
N TYR A 92 12.11 -15.60 14.27
CA TYR A 92 12.99 -16.17 13.24
C TYR A 92 14.48 -16.07 13.60
N ARG A 93 14.83 -15.52 14.77
CA ARG A 93 16.22 -15.31 15.24
C ARG A 93 17.10 -14.73 14.13
N ASP A 94 18.13 -15.47 13.74
CA ASP A 94 19.14 -15.09 12.75
C ASP A 94 18.92 -15.77 11.38
N SER A 95 17.80 -16.48 11.19
CA SER A 95 17.51 -17.17 9.93
C SER A 95 17.18 -16.21 8.78
N ILE A 96 16.89 -14.94 9.10
CA ILE A 96 16.61 -13.89 8.13
C ILE A 96 17.43 -12.62 8.44
N GLY A 97 17.82 -11.91 7.38
CA GLY A 97 18.38 -10.57 7.53
C GLY A 97 17.31 -9.58 7.98
N VAL A 98 17.41 -9.10 9.22
CA VAL A 98 16.45 -8.17 9.85
C VAL A 98 16.91 -6.71 9.83
N SER A 99 17.84 -6.36 8.92
CA SER A 99 18.27 -4.98 8.74
C SER A 99 17.12 -4.11 8.23
N ASP A 100 17.15 -2.82 8.55
CA ASP A 100 16.08 -1.90 8.16
C ASP A 100 15.91 -1.82 6.64
N ALA A 101 17.02 -1.90 5.90
CA ALA A 101 17.02 -1.95 4.45
C ALA A 101 16.36 -3.23 3.90
N THR A 102 16.50 -4.37 4.59
CA THR A 102 15.88 -5.65 4.19
C THR A 102 14.39 -5.63 4.47
N ILE A 103 13.97 -5.18 5.67
CA ILE A 103 12.56 -5.05 6.03
C ILE A 103 11.87 -4.07 5.07
N CYS A 104 12.46 -2.90 4.81
CA CYS A 104 11.89 -1.92 3.86
C CYS A 104 11.72 -2.51 2.45
N ARG A 105 12.70 -3.31 1.99
CA ARG A 105 12.60 -4.02 0.71
C ARG A 105 11.48 -5.05 0.73
N ALA A 106 11.37 -5.85 1.79
CA ALA A 106 10.35 -6.88 1.93
C ALA A 106 8.94 -6.29 1.93
N LEU A 107 8.72 -5.27 2.77
CA LEU A 107 7.45 -4.55 2.83
C LEU A 107 7.07 -4.00 1.45
N ARG A 108 8.00 -3.32 0.77
CA ARG A 108 7.71 -2.66 -0.50
C ARG A 108 7.52 -3.62 -1.66
N PHE A 109 8.38 -4.62 -1.80
CA PHE A 109 8.47 -5.41 -3.02
C PHE A 109 7.84 -6.79 -2.90
N ASP A 110 8.03 -7.47 -1.77
CA ASP A 110 7.48 -8.81 -1.57
C ASP A 110 6.01 -8.72 -1.13
N LEU A 111 5.69 -7.77 -0.26
CA LEU A 111 4.34 -7.59 0.31
C LEU A 111 3.54 -6.45 -0.34
N LYS A 112 4.15 -5.66 -1.23
CA LYS A 112 3.53 -4.51 -1.92
C LYS A 112 2.92 -3.46 -0.97
N LEU A 113 3.39 -3.41 0.27
CA LEU A 113 3.01 -2.43 1.29
C LEU A 113 3.76 -1.12 1.04
N THR A 114 3.23 -0.32 0.12
CA THR A 114 3.78 1.01 -0.15
C THR A 114 3.45 1.99 0.98
N ARG A 115 4.20 3.09 1.08
CA ARG A 115 3.91 4.21 2.00
C ARG A 115 2.44 4.63 1.91
N LYS A 116 1.87 4.73 0.70
CA LYS A 116 0.46 5.11 0.49
C LYS A 116 -0.51 4.14 1.16
N VAL A 117 -0.26 2.82 1.03
CA VAL A 117 -1.09 1.78 1.64
C VAL A 117 -0.98 1.83 3.16
N LEU A 118 0.23 1.92 3.70
CA LEU A 118 0.45 2.00 5.14
C LEU A 118 -0.17 3.26 5.76
N THR A 119 0.03 4.42 5.14
CA THR A 119 -0.57 5.69 5.61
C THR A 119 -2.10 5.67 5.53
N LYS A 120 -2.69 5.08 4.48
CA LYS A 120 -4.14 4.93 4.38
C LYS A 120 -4.70 4.09 5.54
N ARG A 121 -4.10 2.92 5.79
CA ARG A 121 -4.50 2.02 6.89
C ARG A 121 -4.37 2.68 8.25
N ALA A 122 -3.27 3.39 8.49
CA ALA A 122 -3.07 4.12 9.74
C ALA A 122 -4.15 5.17 9.97
N ARG A 123 -4.52 5.93 8.93
CA ARG A 123 -5.61 6.91 8.99
C ARG A 123 -6.95 6.25 9.30
N GLU A 124 -7.33 5.22 8.53
CA GLU A 124 -8.58 4.48 8.72
C GLU A 124 -8.72 3.98 10.17
N ARG A 125 -7.63 3.50 10.75
CA ARG A 125 -7.63 2.97 12.13
C ARG A 125 -7.73 4.04 13.19
N VAL A 126 -7.16 5.22 12.96
CA VAL A 126 -7.42 6.40 13.81
C VAL A 126 -8.88 6.83 13.74
N PHE A 127 -9.53 6.75 12.57
CA PHE A 127 -10.96 7.03 12.45
C PHE A 127 -11.82 6.03 13.21
N HIS A 128 -11.54 4.73 13.08
CA HIS A 128 -12.26 3.69 13.84
C HIS A 128 -12.05 3.83 15.35
N ALA A 129 -10.83 4.06 15.82
CA ALA A 129 -10.54 4.25 17.25
C ALA A 129 -11.29 5.46 17.84
N LYS A 130 -11.42 6.56 17.08
CA LYS A 130 -12.24 7.71 17.49
C LYS A 130 -13.73 7.34 17.61
N GLY A 131 -14.24 6.53 16.70
CA GLY A 131 -15.61 6.02 16.77
C GLY A 131 -15.85 5.15 18.02
N GLU A 132 -14.92 4.23 18.32
CA GLU A 132 -14.98 3.38 19.52
C GLU A 132 -14.94 4.19 20.82
N ILE A 133 -14.08 5.21 20.90
CA ILE A 133 -14.01 6.12 22.06
C ILE A 133 -15.32 6.89 22.20
N MET A 134 -15.86 7.43 21.10
CA MET A 134 -17.13 8.16 21.13
C MET A 134 -18.28 7.26 21.59
N LEU A 135 -18.34 6.02 21.10
CA LEU A 135 -19.33 5.03 21.51
C LEU A 135 -19.20 4.69 23.00
N ALA A 136 -17.97 4.47 23.49
CA ALA A 136 -17.71 4.18 24.90
C ALA A 136 -18.13 5.34 25.82
N VAL A 137 -17.83 6.59 25.43
CA VAL A 137 -18.27 7.79 26.17
C VAL A 137 -19.79 7.89 26.18
N LEU A 138 -20.46 7.59 25.06
CA LEU A 138 -21.91 7.63 24.96
C LEU A 138 -22.53 6.57 25.88
N ILE A 139 -22.05 5.33 25.83
CA ILE A 139 -22.50 4.23 26.70
C ILE A 139 -22.31 4.60 28.18
N LEU A 140 -21.13 5.08 28.56
CA LEU A 140 -20.85 5.50 29.94
C LEU A 140 -21.78 6.64 30.40
N SER A 141 -22.04 7.62 29.54
CA SER A 141 -22.96 8.73 29.83
C SER A 141 -24.41 8.26 29.97
N THR A 142 -24.83 7.28 29.17
CA THR A 142 -26.17 6.68 29.32
C THR A 142 -26.30 5.85 30.59
N ALA A 143 -25.27 5.09 30.96
CA ALA A 143 -25.26 4.30 32.19
C ALA A 143 -25.27 5.20 33.44
N THR A 144 -24.57 6.33 33.43
CA THR A 144 -24.62 7.30 34.54
C THR A 144 -25.99 7.98 34.64
N LEU A 145 -26.61 8.34 33.52
CA LEU A 145 -27.98 8.88 33.50
C LEU A 145 -29.01 7.88 34.03
N ILE A 146 -28.90 6.60 33.67
CA ILE A 146 -29.79 5.53 34.17
C ILE A 146 -29.62 5.36 35.68
N ASN A 147 -28.38 5.30 36.18
CA ASN A 147 -28.11 5.17 37.62
C ASN A 147 -28.54 6.40 38.45
N SER A 148 -28.55 7.59 37.86
CA SER A 148 -29.01 8.82 38.52
C SER A 148 -30.51 9.08 38.39
N SER A 149 -31.22 8.32 37.54
CA SER A 149 -32.68 8.45 37.32
C SER A 149 -33.54 7.56 38.24
N SER A 150 -32.95 6.87 39.23
CA SER A 150 -33.69 6.10 40.25
C SER A 150 -34.58 6.95 41.18
N SER A 151 -34.69 8.26 40.95
CA SER A 151 -35.65 9.12 41.65
C SER A 151 -36.33 10.08 40.68
N THR A 152 -37.57 9.71 40.30
CA THR A 152 -38.62 10.49 39.65
C THR A 152 -38.56 10.68 38.12
N LYS A 153 -39.68 10.28 37.47
CA LYS A 153 -40.20 10.63 36.13
C LYS A 153 -39.88 9.64 34.99
N HIS A 154 -40.64 8.56 34.98
CA HIS A 154 -40.67 7.45 34.02
C HIS A 154 -40.91 7.85 32.54
N GLN A 155 -41.41 9.07 32.25
CA GLN A 155 -41.76 9.50 30.89
C GLN A 155 -40.58 10.09 30.08
N ARG A 156 -39.55 10.66 30.73
CA ARG A 156 -38.41 11.29 30.03
C ARG A 156 -37.33 10.31 29.58
N THR A 157 -37.29 9.13 30.19
CA THR A 157 -36.29 8.11 29.92
C THR A 157 -36.52 7.41 28.58
N GLU A 158 -37.77 7.26 28.14
CA GLU A 158 -38.08 6.63 26.84
C GLU A 158 -37.73 7.54 25.66
N ASP A 159 -38.00 8.85 25.75
CA ASP A 159 -37.63 9.82 24.71
C ASP A 159 -36.10 9.94 24.56
N LEU A 160 -35.36 9.91 25.68
CA LEU A 160 -33.89 9.92 25.67
C LEU A 160 -33.33 8.63 25.04
N LEU A 161 -33.88 7.47 25.42
CA LEU A 161 -33.50 6.19 24.81
C LEU A 161 -33.81 6.15 23.32
N TYR A 162 -34.92 6.73 22.86
CA TYR A 162 -35.27 6.80 21.44
C TYR A 162 -34.29 7.68 20.65
N VAL A 163 -33.92 8.85 21.18
CA VAL A 163 -32.92 9.74 20.54
C VAL A 163 -31.54 9.07 20.48
N ILE A 164 -31.17 8.34 21.53
CA ILE A 164 -29.90 7.59 21.57
C ILE A 164 -29.92 6.42 20.57
N MET A 165 -31.02 5.66 20.50
CA MET A 165 -31.17 4.53 19.58
C MET A 165 -31.19 4.99 18.11
N VAL A 166 -31.87 6.09 17.79
CA VAL A 166 -31.87 6.69 16.45
C VAL A 166 -30.47 7.20 16.09
N GLY A 167 -29.77 7.86 17.02
CA GLY A 167 -28.39 8.30 16.82
C GLY A 167 -27.40 7.14 16.61
N LEU A 168 -27.55 6.03 17.35
CA LEU A 168 -26.75 4.82 17.16
C LEU A 168 -27.03 4.15 15.81
N GLN A 169 -28.28 4.16 15.34
CA GLN A 169 -28.67 3.53 14.08
C GLN A 169 -28.19 4.30 12.86
N ASP A 170 -28.09 5.64 12.94
CA ASP A 170 -27.48 6.47 11.90
C ASP A 170 -25.94 6.35 11.87
N ILE A 171 -25.28 6.19 13.02
CA ILE A 171 -23.84 5.92 13.08
C ILE A 171 -23.51 4.55 12.46
N HIS A 172 -24.32 3.52 12.75
CA HIS A 172 -24.15 2.18 12.16
C HIS A 172 -24.42 2.15 10.64
N ARG A 173 -25.19 3.10 10.10
CA ARG A 173 -25.45 3.21 8.65
C ARG A 173 -24.29 3.84 7.86
N HIS A 174 -23.40 4.54 8.55
CA HIS A 174 -22.27 5.29 7.96
C HIS A 174 -20.89 4.74 8.32
N MET A 175 -20.82 3.66 9.13
CA MET A 175 -19.65 2.79 9.29
C MET A 175 -19.55 1.77 8.15
#